data_AF-A0A256XMV8-F1
#
_entry.id   AF-A0A256XMV8-F1
#
_cell.length_a   1.000
_cell.length_b   1.000
_cell.length_c   1.000
_cell.angle_alpha   90.00
_cell.angle_beta   90.00
_cell.angle_gamma   90.00
#
_symmetry.space_group_name_H-M   'P 1'
#
loop_
_entity.id
_entity.type
_entity.pdbx_description
1 polymer ?
#
loop_
_entity_poly.entity_id
_entity_poly.type
_entity_poly.pdbx_seq_one_letter_code
_entity_poly.pdbx_strand_id
1 'polypeptide(L)'
;MGGSPLFGYHYVITNGSPTPDNPLVETILDDIVYNKATSMEVVSFLTNQTILYNGTRANFIENHDTERVSIAFPKSQKTLFALISTIPGIPVIHAGQEQASSKSKQKRTDPIRPSSDETLEPFYKQMLQIRANHPAIRYGEIHDIWNGGDNAIAFLRTYENDHVLAIMNFADTQNSCKLRIPLEKIGLSESSTYILYNELTGEKQSILGSNLYDFAINLDSYDFKILSIQ
;
A
#
# COMPACT_ATOMS: atom_id res chain seq x y z
N MET A 1 4.13 -17.01 2.18
CA MET A 1 4.94 -15.90 1.65
C MET A 1 6.37 -16.15 2.07
N GLY A 2 7.18 -16.62 1.11
CA GLY A 2 8.58 -17.00 1.27
C GLY A 2 9.22 -16.97 -0.12
N GLY A 3 10.16 -16.05 -0.36
CA GLY A 3 10.82 -15.91 -1.67
C GLY A 3 11.63 -17.17 -2.04
N SER A 4 11.80 -17.41 -3.34
CA SER A 4 12.61 -18.52 -3.85
C SER A 4 14.05 -18.05 -4.14
N PRO A 5 15.09 -18.62 -3.52
CA PRO A 5 16.48 -18.26 -3.81
C PRO A 5 16.90 -18.49 -5.28
N LEU A 6 16.12 -19.26 -6.04
CA LEU A 6 16.44 -19.66 -7.42
C LEU A 6 15.88 -18.70 -8.48
N PHE A 7 14.88 -17.87 -8.16
CA PHE A 7 14.15 -17.07 -9.15
C PHE A 7 14.06 -15.57 -8.82
N GLY A 8 14.60 -15.15 -7.68
CA GLY A 8 14.44 -13.79 -7.17
C GLY A 8 13.47 -13.75 -5.98
N TYR A 9 13.27 -12.56 -5.43
CA TYR A 9 12.34 -12.41 -4.32
C TYR A 9 10.90 -12.34 -4.82
N HIS A 10 10.08 -13.31 -4.43
CA HIS A 10 8.66 -13.34 -4.79
C HIS A 10 7.75 -13.46 -3.57
N TYR A 11 6.59 -12.82 -3.65
CA TYR A 11 5.52 -12.97 -2.66
C TYR A 11 4.62 -14.15 -3.04
N VAL A 12 4.94 -15.35 -2.55
CA VAL A 12 4.22 -16.60 -2.92
C VAL A 12 3.48 -17.28 -1.75
N ILE A 13 2.42 -18.02 -2.02
CA ILE A 13 1.69 -18.87 -1.05
C ILE A 13 1.52 -20.28 -1.61
N THR A 14 1.26 -21.26 -0.76
CA THR A 14 0.92 -22.62 -1.21
C THR A 14 -0.47 -22.63 -1.83
N ASN A 15 -0.62 -23.25 -2.99
CA ASN A 15 -1.94 -23.47 -3.58
C ASN A 15 -2.68 -24.58 -2.84
N GLY A 16 -3.41 -24.22 -1.78
CA GLY A 16 -4.05 -25.16 -0.86
C GLY A 16 -3.25 -25.39 0.42
N SER A 17 -3.43 -26.56 1.05
CA SER A 17 -2.70 -26.91 2.28
C SER A 17 -1.18 -26.89 2.05
N PRO A 18 -0.38 -26.49 3.05
CA PRO A 18 1.07 -26.43 2.92
C PRO A 18 1.69 -27.84 2.95
N THR A 19 1.52 -28.57 1.86
CA THR A 19 2.12 -29.89 1.62
C THR A 19 3.21 -29.78 0.55
N PRO A 20 4.20 -30.69 0.54
CA PRO A 20 5.24 -30.70 -0.48
C PRO A 20 4.70 -30.80 -1.93
N ASP A 21 3.51 -31.37 -2.10
CA ASP A 21 2.90 -31.61 -3.41
C ASP A 21 2.16 -30.38 -3.97
N ASN A 22 1.86 -29.38 -3.13
CA ASN A 22 1.14 -28.18 -3.56
C ASN A 22 2.15 -27.11 -3.99
N PRO A 23 2.10 -26.63 -5.26
CA PRO A 23 3.05 -25.65 -5.73
C PRO A 23 2.86 -24.30 -5.03
N LEU A 24 3.95 -23.54 -4.97
CA LEU A 24 3.90 -22.13 -4.61
C LEU A 24 3.35 -21.33 -5.79
N VAL A 25 2.42 -20.43 -5.51
CA VAL A 25 1.83 -19.50 -6.47
C VAL A 25 2.06 -18.07 -6.02
N GLU A 26 2.33 -17.18 -6.97
CA GLU A 26 2.48 -15.74 -6.74
C GLU A 26 1.20 -15.15 -6.18
N THR A 27 1.35 -14.19 -5.28
CA THR A 27 0.25 -13.42 -4.70
C THR A 27 0.11 -12.10 -5.46
N ILE A 28 -1.01 -11.42 -5.26
CA ILE A 28 -1.20 -10.07 -5.80
C ILE A 28 -0.06 -9.11 -5.43
N LEU A 29 0.59 -9.30 -4.27
CA LEU A 29 1.69 -8.43 -3.85
C LEU A 29 2.92 -8.58 -4.76
N ASP A 30 3.11 -9.76 -5.37
CA ASP A 30 4.14 -9.98 -6.38
C ASP A 30 3.85 -9.18 -7.65
N ASP A 31 2.62 -9.25 -8.14
CA ASP A 31 2.20 -8.48 -9.30
C ASP A 31 2.25 -6.97 -9.04
N ILE A 32 1.93 -6.53 -7.81
CA ILE A 32 2.03 -5.13 -7.40
C ILE A 32 3.48 -4.64 -7.46
N VAL A 33 4.41 -5.36 -6.80
CA VAL A 33 5.80 -4.87 -6.66
C VAL A 33 6.55 -4.83 -8.00
N TYR A 34 6.14 -5.67 -8.96
CA TYR A 34 6.64 -5.66 -10.32
C TYR A 34 5.80 -4.82 -11.29
N ASN A 35 4.89 -3.99 -10.79
CA ASN A 35 4.04 -3.08 -11.58
C ASN A 35 3.20 -3.79 -12.66
N LYS A 36 2.80 -5.05 -12.41
CA LYS A 36 1.95 -5.87 -13.28
C LYS A 36 0.47 -5.80 -12.90
N ALA A 37 0.17 -5.62 -11.61
CA ALA A 37 -1.20 -5.53 -11.12
C ALA A 37 -1.85 -4.20 -11.52
N THR A 38 -3.11 -4.26 -11.91
CA THR A 38 -3.98 -3.08 -12.05
C THR A 38 -4.60 -2.70 -10.70
N SER A 39 -4.98 -1.43 -10.55
CA SER A 39 -5.69 -0.96 -9.34
C SER A 39 -6.96 -1.77 -9.05
N MET A 40 -7.75 -2.06 -10.09
CA MET A 40 -8.98 -2.83 -9.97
C MET A 40 -8.73 -4.27 -9.49
N GLU A 41 -7.67 -4.94 -9.96
CA GLU A 41 -7.32 -6.30 -9.49
C GLU A 41 -6.94 -6.28 -8.01
N VAL A 42 -6.18 -5.27 -7.56
CA VAL A 42 -5.80 -5.11 -6.15
C VAL A 42 -7.06 -4.92 -5.29
N VAL A 43 -7.93 -3.99 -5.66
CA VAL A 43 -9.17 -3.74 -4.90
C VAL A 43 -10.07 -4.97 -4.92
N SER A 44 -10.22 -5.65 -6.07
CA SER A 44 -11.03 -6.87 -6.21
C SER A 44 -10.49 -8.03 -5.38
N PHE A 45 -9.17 -8.20 -5.33
CA PHE A 45 -8.54 -9.19 -4.46
C PHE A 45 -8.80 -8.87 -2.99
N LEU A 46 -8.67 -7.60 -2.62
CA LEU A 46 -8.89 -7.15 -1.24
C LEU A 46 -10.35 -7.31 -0.80
N THR A 47 -11.33 -7.15 -1.69
CA THR A 47 -12.75 -7.29 -1.34
C THR A 47 -13.27 -8.72 -1.40
N ASN A 48 -12.75 -9.56 -2.31
CA ASN A 48 -13.30 -10.91 -2.55
C ASN A 48 -12.57 -12.04 -1.81
N GLN A 49 -11.42 -11.78 -1.19
CA GLN A 49 -10.72 -12.81 -0.44
C GLN A 49 -11.54 -13.31 0.76
N THR A 50 -11.74 -14.63 0.83
CA THR A 50 -12.36 -15.29 1.97
C THR A 50 -11.44 -15.21 3.18
N ILE A 51 -11.90 -14.56 4.25
CA ILE A 51 -11.20 -14.55 5.53
C ILE A 51 -11.92 -15.50 6.46
N LEU A 52 -11.16 -16.45 7.03
CA LEU A 52 -11.71 -17.41 7.99
C LEU A 52 -12.34 -16.65 9.17
N TYR A 53 -13.60 -16.97 9.48
CA TYR A 53 -14.39 -16.33 10.54
C TYR A 53 -14.51 -14.81 10.43
N ASN A 54 -14.39 -14.24 9.21
CA ASN A 54 -14.41 -12.78 8.99
C ASN A 54 -13.37 -12.03 9.85
N GLY A 55 -12.24 -12.67 10.14
CA GLY A 55 -11.16 -12.06 10.93
C GLY A 55 -10.47 -10.89 10.22
N THR A 56 -9.62 -10.17 10.95
CA THR A 56 -8.80 -9.10 10.37
C THR A 56 -7.56 -9.68 9.70
N ARG A 57 -7.23 -9.23 8.49
CA ARG A 57 -6.02 -9.68 7.77
C ARG A 57 -4.76 -9.16 8.44
N ALA A 58 -3.71 -9.97 8.45
CA ALA A 58 -2.35 -9.51 8.73
C ALA A 58 -1.66 -9.23 7.40
N ASN A 59 -1.28 -7.98 7.16
CA ASN A 59 -0.60 -7.54 5.94
C ASN A 59 0.88 -7.35 6.25
N PHE A 60 1.75 -8.06 5.55
CA PHE A 60 3.20 -7.97 5.77
C PHE A 60 3.93 -7.95 4.43
N ILE A 61 5.05 -7.23 4.38
CA ILE A 61 5.92 -7.11 3.19
C ILE A 61 7.22 -7.91 3.33
N GLU A 62 7.46 -8.44 4.53
CA GLU A 62 8.51 -9.41 4.84
C GLU A 62 8.13 -10.15 6.14
N ASN A 63 8.78 -11.28 6.39
CA ASN A 63 8.72 -12.02 7.64
C ASN A 63 10.05 -12.78 7.85
N HIS A 64 10.07 -13.74 8.77
CA HIS A 64 11.27 -14.50 9.09
C HIS A 64 11.67 -15.56 8.05
N ASP A 65 10.79 -15.89 7.11
CA ASP A 65 10.98 -16.86 6.02
C ASP A 65 11.22 -16.18 4.67
N THR A 66 11.31 -14.85 4.64
CA THR A 66 11.54 -14.05 3.44
C THR A 66 12.86 -13.28 3.56
N GLU A 67 13.47 -12.95 2.41
CA GLU A 67 14.47 -11.88 2.33
C GLU A 67 13.94 -10.57 2.95
N ARG A 68 14.84 -9.71 3.43
CA ARG A 68 14.49 -8.36 3.86
C ARG A 68 14.05 -7.51 2.67
N VAL A 69 12.97 -6.76 2.83
CA VAL A 69 12.41 -5.84 1.82
C VAL A 69 13.40 -4.75 1.44
N SER A 70 14.27 -4.32 2.37
CA SER A 70 15.35 -3.37 2.10
C SER A 70 16.42 -3.90 1.14
N ILE A 71 16.51 -5.23 0.97
CA ILE A 71 17.44 -5.89 0.05
C ILE A 71 16.72 -6.27 -1.24
N ALA A 72 15.53 -6.88 -1.12
CA ALA A 72 14.74 -7.31 -2.27
C ALA A 72 14.23 -6.12 -3.10
N PHE A 73 13.74 -5.09 -2.41
CA PHE A 73 13.03 -3.95 -3.00
C PHE A 73 13.46 -2.61 -2.40
N PRO A 74 14.77 -2.25 -2.44
CA PRO A 74 15.29 -1.05 -1.78
C PRO A 74 14.59 0.24 -2.23
N LYS A 75 14.17 0.31 -3.50
CA LYS A 75 13.53 1.50 -4.09
C LYS A 75 12.05 1.63 -3.73
N SER A 76 11.32 0.53 -3.58
CA SER A 76 9.88 0.52 -3.33
C SER A 76 9.48 0.15 -1.90
N GLN A 77 10.44 -0.08 -0.98
CA GLN A 77 10.16 -0.45 0.41
C GLN A 77 9.22 0.53 1.13
N LYS A 78 9.34 1.84 0.86
CA LYS A 78 8.46 2.87 1.46
C LYS A 78 7.05 2.79 0.86
N THR A 79 6.96 2.64 -0.46
CA THR A 79 5.71 2.44 -1.22
C THR A 79 4.97 1.18 -0.77
N LEU A 80 5.68 0.06 -0.61
CA LEU A 80 5.16 -1.20 -0.08
C LEU A 80 4.62 -1.04 1.34
N PHE A 81 5.35 -0.32 2.20
CA PHE A 81 4.86 -0.06 3.55
C PHE A 81 3.66 0.87 3.57
N ALA A 82 3.63 1.89 2.70
CA ALA A 82 2.48 2.75 2.51
C ALA A 82 1.25 1.94 2.09
N LEU A 83 1.41 0.99 1.16
CA LEU A 83 0.37 0.06 0.73
C LEU A 83 -0.21 -0.73 1.91
N ILE A 84 0.60 -1.52 2.61
CA ILE A 84 0.07 -2.36 3.70
C ILE A 84 -0.50 -1.55 4.87
N SER A 85 -0.04 -0.31 5.04
CA SER A 85 -0.52 0.62 6.06
C SER A 85 -1.84 1.29 5.70
N THR A 86 -2.24 1.28 4.42
CA THR A 86 -3.45 1.97 3.93
C THR A 86 -4.53 1.05 3.39
N ILE A 87 -4.25 -0.24 3.15
CA ILE A 87 -5.25 -1.26 2.82
C ILE A 87 -5.99 -1.80 4.08
N PRO A 88 -7.15 -2.49 3.92
CA PRO A 88 -7.83 -3.17 5.01
C PRO A 88 -6.95 -4.25 5.67
N GLY A 89 -7.07 -4.40 6.99
CA GLY A 89 -6.26 -5.35 7.77
C GLY A 89 -5.38 -4.67 8.83
N ILE A 90 -4.36 -5.37 9.30
CA ILE A 90 -3.38 -4.89 10.29
C ILE A 90 -2.00 -4.98 9.62
N PRO A 91 -1.28 -3.86 9.45
CA PRO A 91 0.10 -3.92 9.01
C PRO A 91 0.95 -4.59 10.09
N VAL A 92 1.69 -5.61 9.70
CA VAL A 92 2.64 -6.33 10.55
C VAL A 92 4.05 -5.95 10.12
N ILE A 93 4.82 -5.44 11.07
CA ILE A 93 6.22 -5.03 10.87
C ILE A 93 7.10 -6.13 11.45
N HIS A 94 7.98 -6.69 10.62
CA HIS A 94 8.99 -7.62 11.10
C HIS A 94 10.14 -6.85 11.75
N ALA A 95 10.60 -7.27 12.93
CA ALA A 95 11.54 -6.48 13.71
C ALA A 95 12.83 -6.17 12.91
N GLY A 96 13.21 -4.89 12.86
CA GLY A 96 14.36 -4.38 12.10
C GLY A 96 14.05 -3.98 10.65
N GLN A 97 12.82 -4.20 10.18
CA GLN A 97 12.33 -3.73 8.87
C GLN A 97 12.33 -2.19 8.82
N GLU A 98 11.88 -1.55 9.90
CA GLU A 98 11.83 -0.09 10.08
C GLU A 98 13.21 0.57 10.18
N GLN A 99 14.27 -0.21 10.35
CA GLN A 99 15.66 0.25 10.42
C GLN A 99 16.50 -0.19 9.20
N ALA A 100 15.84 -0.74 8.17
CA ALA A 100 16.43 -1.29 6.96
C ALA A 100 17.55 -2.33 7.23
N SER A 101 17.36 -3.21 8.21
CA SER A 101 18.42 -4.15 8.59
C SER A 101 18.93 -4.95 7.40
N SER A 102 20.25 -4.88 7.15
CA SER A 102 20.88 -5.25 5.87
C SER A 102 21.31 -6.71 5.76
N LYS A 103 20.86 -7.58 6.66
CA LYS A 103 21.17 -9.01 6.61
C LYS A 103 20.04 -9.80 5.93
N SER A 104 20.37 -10.35 4.76
CA SER A 104 19.49 -11.15 3.90
C SER A 104 18.75 -12.28 4.60
N LYS A 105 19.45 -13.01 5.47
CA LYS A 105 18.91 -14.13 6.26
C LYS A 105 19.25 -13.92 7.71
N GLN A 106 18.49 -13.07 8.38
CA GLN A 106 18.64 -12.87 9.81
C GLN A 106 18.02 -14.08 10.54
N LYS A 107 18.85 -14.84 11.25
CA LYS A 107 18.33 -15.88 12.15
C LYS A 107 17.54 -15.20 13.27
N ARG A 108 16.56 -15.89 13.86
CA ARG A 108 15.78 -15.38 15.01
C ARG A 108 16.65 -14.87 16.17
N THR A 109 17.86 -15.38 16.31
CA THR A 109 18.84 -15.02 17.36
C THR A 109 19.78 -13.88 16.97
N ASP A 110 19.78 -13.45 15.70
CA ASP A 110 20.71 -12.44 15.24
C ASP A 110 20.24 -11.06 15.73
N PRO A 111 21.12 -10.27 16.37
CA PRO A 111 20.76 -8.93 16.80
C PRO A 111 20.41 -8.07 15.60
N ILE A 112 19.35 -7.26 15.73
CA ILE A 112 19.01 -6.24 14.74
C ILE A 112 20.16 -5.25 14.70
N ARG A 113 20.72 -5.11 13.51
CA ARG A 113 21.72 -4.09 13.23
C ARG A 113 21.04 -3.03 12.37
N PRO A 114 20.78 -1.83 12.91
CA PRO A 114 20.20 -0.76 12.12
C PRO A 114 21.15 -0.40 10.98
N SER A 115 20.57 -0.05 9.84
CA SER A 115 21.31 0.58 8.75
C SER A 115 21.64 2.04 9.10
N SER A 116 22.39 2.71 8.23
CA SER A 116 22.62 4.16 8.32
C SER A 116 21.44 5.00 7.81
N ASP A 117 20.35 4.38 7.33
CA ASP A 117 19.17 5.11 6.88
C ASP A 117 18.30 5.50 8.07
N GLU A 118 18.53 6.71 8.58
CA GLU A 118 17.77 7.31 9.67
C GLU A 118 16.37 7.80 9.23
N THR A 119 16.04 7.74 7.94
CA THR A 119 14.76 8.24 7.41
C THR A 119 13.63 7.22 7.50
N LEU A 120 13.96 5.93 7.66
CA LEU A 120 12.97 4.86 7.57
C LEU A 120 12.10 4.76 8.83
N GLU A 121 12.69 4.80 10.02
CA GLU A 121 11.92 4.74 11.27
C GLU A 121 10.95 5.94 11.42
N PRO A 122 11.36 7.20 11.17
CA PRO A 122 10.43 8.34 11.14
C PRO A 122 9.30 8.16 10.14
N PHE A 123 9.61 7.64 8.94
CA PHE A 123 8.60 7.35 7.92
C PHE A 123 7.59 6.30 8.39
N TYR A 124 8.04 5.21 9.03
CA TYR A 124 7.15 4.19 9.57
C TYR A 124 6.22 4.77 10.64
N LYS A 125 6.78 5.57 11.57
CA LYS A 125 5.99 6.28 12.59
C LYS A 125 4.94 7.19 11.95
N GLN A 126 5.33 7.97 10.92
CA GLN A 126 4.42 8.85 10.21
C GLN A 126 3.26 8.08 9.58
N MET A 127 3.53 7.00 8.83
CA MET A 127 2.48 6.17 8.22
C MET A 127 1.54 5.54 9.25
N LEU A 128 2.08 5.05 10.38
CA LEU A 128 1.27 4.49 11.45
C LEU A 128 0.42 5.56 12.15
N GLN A 129 0.94 6.78 12.28
CA GLN A 129 0.18 7.91 12.84
C GLN A 129 -0.95 8.34 11.90
N ILE A 130 -0.71 8.41 10.58
CA ILE A 130 -1.74 8.62 9.57
C ILE A 130 -2.82 7.54 9.72
N ARG A 131 -2.44 6.26 9.74
CA ARG A 131 -3.38 5.15 9.96
C ARG A 131 -4.18 5.30 11.26
N ALA A 132 -3.56 5.73 12.36
CA ALA A 132 -4.25 5.93 13.63
C ALA A 132 -5.27 7.07 13.58
N ASN A 133 -4.94 8.16 12.87
CA ASN A 133 -5.76 9.36 12.77
C ASN A 133 -6.96 9.20 11.82
N HIS A 134 -6.92 8.26 10.88
CA HIS A 134 -7.99 8.04 9.90
C HIS A 134 -8.78 6.74 10.15
N PRO A 135 -9.99 6.82 10.74
CA PRO A 135 -10.91 5.68 10.82
C PRO A 135 -11.16 5.00 9.47
N ALA A 136 -11.18 5.73 8.36
CA ALA A 136 -11.33 5.20 7.00
C ALA A 136 -10.26 4.17 6.67
N ILE A 137 -9.02 4.42 7.06
CA ILE A 137 -7.93 3.48 6.83
C ILE A 137 -8.07 2.23 7.71
N ARG A 138 -8.55 2.38 8.94
CA ARG A 138 -8.65 1.25 9.89
C ARG A 138 -9.86 0.36 9.64
N TYR A 139 -11.02 0.97 9.38
CA TYR A 139 -12.32 0.29 9.41
C TYR A 139 -13.12 0.48 8.13
N GLY A 140 -12.71 1.43 7.29
CA GLY A 140 -13.49 1.84 6.12
C GLY A 140 -13.50 0.87 4.96
N GLU A 141 -14.45 1.09 4.07
CA GLU A 141 -14.50 0.40 2.78
C GLU A 141 -13.31 0.80 1.91
N ILE A 142 -13.08 0.03 0.84
CA ILE A 142 -12.07 0.33 -0.17
C ILE A 142 -12.75 0.38 -1.55
N HIS A 143 -12.41 1.40 -2.34
CA HIS A 143 -12.92 1.58 -3.70
C HIS A 143 -11.78 1.87 -4.65
N ASP A 144 -11.79 1.23 -5.83
CA ASP A 144 -10.90 1.62 -6.90
C ASP A 144 -11.29 3.02 -7.40
N ILE A 145 -10.30 3.87 -7.59
CA ILE A 145 -10.47 5.24 -8.11
C ILE A 145 -9.55 5.53 -9.29
N TRP A 146 -8.73 4.58 -9.75
CA TRP A 146 -7.94 4.76 -10.95
C TRP A 146 -8.85 4.86 -12.19
N ASN A 147 -8.59 5.82 -13.08
CA ASN A 147 -9.47 6.12 -14.20
C ASN A 147 -8.72 6.38 -15.53
N GLY A 148 -7.46 5.96 -15.63
CA GLY A 148 -6.67 6.06 -16.86
C GLY A 148 -5.30 6.70 -16.69
N GLY A 149 -4.56 6.74 -17.79
CA GLY A 149 -3.17 7.17 -17.82
C GLY A 149 -2.21 6.01 -17.54
N ASP A 150 -1.07 6.32 -16.91
CA ASP A 150 -0.08 5.33 -16.55
C ASP A 150 -0.56 4.41 -15.41
N ASN A 151 0.00 3.19 -15.33
CA ASN A 151 -0.40 2.22 -14.32
C ASN A 151 -0.09 2.75 -12.91
N ALA A 152 -1.09 2.79 -12.06
CA ALA A 152 -0.92 3.13 -10.64
C ALA A 152 -1.96 2.38 -9.83
N ILE A 153 -1.61 2.06 -8.59
CA ILE A 153 -2.59 1.54 -7.64
C ILE A 153 -3.20 2.75 -6.95
N ALA A 154 -4.49 2.97 -7.15
CA ALA A 154 -5.19 4.14 -6.63
C ALA A 154 -6.54 3.71 -6.04
N PHE A 155 -6.67 3.85 -4.73
CA PHE A 155 -7.90 3.51 -4.04
C PHE A 155 -8.32 4.57 -3.03
N LEU A 156 -9.63 4.65 -2.81
CA LEU A 156 -10.27 5.45 -1.77
C LEU A 156 -10.62 4.54 -0.59
N ARG A 157 -10.24 4.96 0.61
CA ARG A 157 -10.75 4.46 1.87
C ARG A 157 -11.80 5.40 2.41
N THR A 158 -12.95 4.86 2.84
CA THR A 158 -14.05 5.68 3.36
C THR A 158 -14.69 5.07 4.60
N TYR A 159 -14.89 5.88 5.63
CA TYR A 159 -15.65 5.52 6.84
C TYR A 159 -16.32 6.77 7.40
N GLU A 160 -17.65 6.78 7.43
CA GLU A 160 -18.43 7.97 7.78
C GLU A 160 -17.98 9.18 6.93
N ASN A 161 -17.54 10.27 7.57
CA ASN A 161 -17.07 11.49 6.90
C ASN A 161 -15.53 11.53 6.71
N ASP A 162 -14.83 10.43 7.00
CA ASP A 162 -13.39 10.31 6.79
C ASP A 162 -13.12 9.67 5.42
N HIS A 163 -12.42 10.39 4.54
CA HIS A 163 -12.16 9.99 3.16
C HIS A 163 -10.67 10.15 2.84
N VAL A 164 -9.98 9.05 2.57
CA VAL A 164 -8.54 9.03 2.29
C VAL A 164 -8.25 8.34 0.97
N LEU A 165 -7.58 9.06 0.06
CA LEU A 165 -7.04 8.54 -1.17
C LEU A 165 -5.62 8.04 -0.93
N ALA A 166 -5.31 6.84 -1.43
CA ALA A 166 -3.97 6.30 -1.47
C ALA A 166 -3.62 5.99 -2.92
N ILE A 167 -2.55 6.60 -3.43
CA ILE A 167 -2.10 6.46 -4.81
C ILE A 167 -0.62 6.11 -4.82
N MET A 168 -0.24 5.05 -5.54
CA MET A 168 1.09 4.48 -5.50
C MET A 168 1.58 4.13 -6.90
N ASN A 169 2.81 4.53 -7.19
CA ASN A 169 3.56 4.14 -8.36
C ASN A 169 4.57 3.05 -7.98
N PHE A 170 4.55 1.91 -8.67
CA PHE A 170 5.54 0.84 -8.51
C PHE A 170 6.48 0.72 -9.74
N ALA A 171 6.34 1.60 -10.72
CA ALA A 171 7.23 1.70 -11.87
C ALA A 171 8.54 2.40 -11.50
N ASP A 172 9.58 2.11 -12.28
CA ASP A 172 10.86 2.81 -12.19
C ASP A 172 10.87 4.15 -12.96
N THR A 173 9.74 4.53 -13.56
CA THR A 173 9.52 5.80 -14.26
C THR A 173 8.50 6.68 -13.53
N GLN A 174 8.49 7.96 -13.87
CA GLN A 174 7.43 8.88 -13.46
C GLN A 174 6.11 8.49 -14.13
N ASN A 175 5.01 8.59 -13.39
CA ASN A 175 3.66 8.28 -13.88
C ASN A 175 2.75 9.51 -13.81
N SER A 176 1.87 9.62 -14.81
CA SER A 176 0.74 10.52 -14.82
C SER A 176 -0.55 9.71 -14.97
N CYS A 177 -1.40 9.73 -13.95
CA CYS A 177 -2.68 9.03 -13.98
C CYS A 177 -3.84 9.95 -13.61
N LYS A 178 -5.05 9.48 -13.91
CA LYS A 178 -6.29 10.17 -13.63
C LYS A 178 -7.08 9.40 -12.60
N LEU A 179 -7.69 10.11 -11.67
CA LEU A 179 -8.54 9.56 -10.63
C LEU A 179 -10.00 9.96 -10.84
N ARG A 180 -10.92 9.08 -10.50
CA ARG A 180 -12.37 9.36 -10.44
C ARG A 180 -12.89 9.06 -9.05
N ILE A 181 -13.20 10.12 -8.30
CA ILE A 181 -13.70 9.98 -6.93
C ILE A 181 -15.23 9.88 -6.97
N PRO A 182 -15.84 8.85 -6.36
CA PRO A 182 -17.29 8.65 -6.41
C PRO A 182 -18.02 9.55 -5.41
N LEU A 183 -18.05 10.86 -5.64
CA LEU A 183 -18.53 11.87 -4.68
C LEU A 183 -19.90 11.57 -4.08
N GLU A 184 -20.90 11.24 -4.91
CA GLU A 184 -22.26 10.93 -4.44
C GLU A 184 -22.27 9.75 -3.47
N LYS A 185 -21.44 8.72 -3.74
CA LYS A 185 -21.34 7.52 -2.91
C LYS A 185 -20.78 7.83 -1.52
N ILE A 186 -19.93 8.86 -1.43
CA ILE A 186 -19.30 9.30 -0.19
C ILE A 186 -19.96 10.56 0.40
N GLY A 187 -21.15 10.95 -0.08
CA GLY A 187 -21.91 12.08 0.46
C GLY A 187 -21.31 13.46 0.17
N LEU A 188 -20.45 13.57 -0.84
CA LEU A 188 -19.86 14.83 -1.29
C LEU A 188 -20.59 15.38 -2.52
N SER A 189 -20.49 16.69 -2.75
CA SER A 189 -21.17 17.42 -3.82
C SER A 189 -20.18 18.00 -4.82
N GLU A 190 -20.52 17.94 -6.10
CA GLU A 190 -19.74 18.57 -7.17
C GLU A 190 -19.64 20.10 -7.05
N SER A 191 -20.65 20.74 -6.44
CA SER A 191 -20.73 22.20 -6.30
C SER A 191 -19.98 22.76 -5.10
N SER A 192 -19.50 21.90 -4.21
CA SER A 192 -18.80 22.29 -2.98
C SER A 192 -17.30 22.34 -3.20
N THR A 193 -16.62 23.21 -2.46
CA THR A 193 -15.16 23.26 -2.44
C THR A 193 -14.64 22.47 -1.24
N TYR A 194 -13.61 21.67 -1.47
CA TYR A 194 -12.94 20.83 -0.48
C TYR A 194 -11.47 21.19 -0.39
N ILE A 195 -10.82 20.74 0.69
CA ILE A 195 -9.38 20.75 0.83
C ILE A 195 -8.85 19.33 0.64
N LEU A 196 -7.98 19.16 -0.36
CA LEU A 196 -7.08 18.01 -0.41
C LEU A 196 -5.90 18.30 0.49
N TYR A 197 -5.75 17.52 1.55
CA TYR A 197 -4.63 17.60 2.48
C TYR A 197 -3.69 16.43 2.23
N ASN A 198 -2.41 16.71 1.95
CA ASN A 198 -1.39 15.69 1.83
C ASN A 198 -0.91 15.29 3.22
N GLU A 199 -1.25 14.08 3.66
CA GLU A 199 -0.95 13.57 5.00
C GLU A 199 0.56 13.40 5.27
N LEU A 200 1.38 13.36 4.21
CA LEU A 200 2.83 13.22 4.30
C LEU A 200 3.53 14.58 4.36
N THR A 201 3.12 15.54 3.54
CA THR A 201 3.81 16.84 3.40
C THR A 201 3.13 17.95 4.19
N GLY A 202 1.88 17.77 4.59
CA GLY A 202 1.04 18.80 5.21
C GLY A 202 0.52 19.86 4.23
N GLU A 203 0.79 19.71 2.94
CA GLU A 203 0.32 20.63 1.91
C GLU A 203 -1.21 20.59 1.77
N LYS A 204 -1.80 21.75 1.50
CA LYS A 204 -3.24 21.93 1.32
C LYS A 204 -3.51 22.47 -0.07
N GLN A 205 -4.46 21.86 -0.77
CA GLN A 205 -4.95 22.35 -2.04
C GLN A 205 -6.47 22.45 -2.01
N SER A 206 -6.99 23.62 -2.34
CA SER A 206 -8.43 23.82 -2.55
C SER A 206 -8.85 23.21 -3.89
N ILE A 207 -9.94 22.45 -3.92
CA ILE A 207 -10.46 21.81 -5.12
C ILE A 207 -11.99 21.88 -5.14
N LEU A 208 -12.55 22.21 -6.31
CA LEU A 208 -14.00 22.12 -6.53
C LEU A 208 -14.38 20.64 -6.68
N GLY A 209 -15.49 20.21 -6.08
CA GLY A 209 -15.97 18.83 -6.13
C GLY A 209 -16.00 18.29 -7.57
N SER A 210 -16.52 19.05 -8.53
CA SER A 210 -16.55 18.65 -9.94
C SER A 210 -15.19 18.30 -10.54
N ASN A 211 -14.09 18.84 -10.01
CA ASN A 211 -12.73 18.52 -10.46
C ASN A 211 -12.19 17.18 -9.89
N LEU A 212 -12.87 16.57 -8.92
CA LEU A 212 -12.52 15.25 -8.37
C LEU A 212 -13.03 14.08 -9.25
N TYR A 213 -13.80 14.37 -10.31
CA TYR A 213 -14.28 13.34 -11.24
C TYR A 213 -13.24 12.94 -12.32
N ASP A 214 -12.32 13.84 -12.65
CA ASP A 214 -11.20 13.62 -13.59
C ASP A 214 -9.93 14.32 -13.06
N PHE A 215 -9.51 13.92 -11.86
CA PHE A 215 -8.39 14.53 -11.15
C PHE A 215 -7.06 13.92 -11.61
N ALA A 216 -6.23 14.72 -12.28
CA ALA A 216 -4.90 14.30 -12.71
C ALA A 216 -3.89 14.36 -11.55
N ILE A 217 -3.07 13.33 -11.43
CA ILE A 217 -2.02 13.23 -10.41
C ILE A 217 -0.73 12.71 -11.05
N ASN A 218 0.39 13.33 -10.65
CA ASN A 218 1.73 12.90 -11.03
C ASN A 218 2.44 12.28 -9.82
N LEU A 219 3.17 11.21 -10.07
CA LEU A 219 3.97 10.47 -9.10
C LEU A 219 5.35 10.21 -9.69
N ASP A 220 6.39 10.47 -8.92
CA ASP A 220 7.74 10.07 -9.30
C ASP A 220 7.89 8.54 -9.28
N SER A 221 9.03 8.06 -9.78
CA SER A 221 9.43 6.65 -9.72
C SER A 221 9.33 6.12 -8.28
N TYR A 222 8.60 5.02 -8.09
CA TYR A 222 8.32 4.41 -6.78
C TYR A 222 7.63 5.33 -5.74
N ASP A 223 7.03 6.45 -6.16
CA ASP A 223 6.42 7.41 -5.24
C ASP A 223 4.98 7.04 -4.83
N PHE A 224 4.48 7.68 -3.79
CA PHE A 224 3.10 7.54 -3.33
C PHE A 224 2.56 8.82 -2.70
N LYS A 225 1.23 8.99 -2.76
CA LYS A 225 0.51 10.09 -2.14
C LYS A 225 -0.64 9.56 -1.30
N ILE A 226 -0.72 10.05 -0.06
CA ILE A 226 -1.84 9.82 0.84
C ILE A 226 -2.53 11.17 1.05
N LEU A 227 -3.75 11.30 0.53
CA LEU A 227 -4.50 12.55 0.53
C LEU A 227 -5.80 12.35 1.31
N SER A 228 -6.17 13.26 2.22
CA SER A 228 -7.52 13.30 2.80
C SER A 228 -8.36 14.41 2.17
N ILE A 229 -9.67 14.18 2.07
CA ILE A 229 -10.64 15.18 1.63
C ILE A 229 -11.27 15.81 2.89
N GLN A 230 -11.17 17.12 3.03
CA GLN A 230 -11.67 17.90 4.17
C GLN A 230 -12.63 19.01 3.73
#